data_AF-A0A0J6VAL4-F1
#
_entry.id   AF-A0A0J6VAL4-F1
#
_cell.length_a   1.000
_cell.length_b   1.000
_cell.length_c   1.000
_cell.angle_alpha   90.00
_cell.angle_beta   90.00
_cell.angle_gamma   90.00
#
_symmetry.space_group_name_H-M   'P 1'
#
loop_
_entity.id
_entity.type
_entity.pdbx_description
1 polymer ?
#
loop_
_entity_poly.entity_id
_entity_poly.type
_entity_poly.pdbx_seq_one_letter_code
_entity_poly.pdbx_strand_id
1 'polypeptide(L)'
;MPDTPTLGPQDRAAVLDHQRILKMARSAHAFVRGNTLKFYEWLDGLPRGTLPEGPPVWICGDCHLGNLGPLADAEGRVDIQIRDLDQTVIGNPTHDLVRLGLSLASAARGSDLPGVVTARMLEEMVRGYAQGLG
;
A
#
# COMPACT_ATOMS: atom_id res chain seq x y z
N MET A 1 39.98 2.30 5.98
CA MET A 1 38.57 2.30 5.57
C MET A 1 38.49 3.10 4.28
N PRO A 2 37.84 2.64 3.21
CA PRO A 2 37.70 3.47 2.04
C PRO A 2 36.76 4.64 2.36
N ASP A 3 37.15 5.85 1.95
CA ASP A 3 36.38 7.07 2.14
C ASP A 3 35.05 6.96 1.40
N THR A 4 33.94 7.00 2.15
CA THR A 4 32.61 7.11 1.54
C THR A 4 32.51 8.51 0.92
N PRO A 5 32.29 8.62 -0.40
CA PRO A 5 32.20 9.92 -1.03
C PRO A 5 31.07 10.73 -0.40
N THR A 6 31.37 11.95 0.05
CA THR A 6 30.38 12.91 0.54
C THR A 6 29.51 13.36 -0.63
N LEU A 7 28.30 12.83 -0.70
CA LEU A 7 27.30 13.18 -1.70
C LEU A 7 26.70 14.56 -1.41
N GLY A 8 26.68 15.44 -2.42
CA GLY A 8 26.06 16.76 -2.32
C GLY A 8 24.55 16.72 -2.54
N PRO A 9 23.81 17.81 -2.24
CA PRO A 9 22.38 17.91 -2.51
C PRO A 9 21.98 17.60 -3.97
N GLN A 10 22.84 17.95 -4.93
CA GLN A 10 22.64 17.69 -6.36
C GLN A 10 22.63 16.19 -6.71
N ASP A 11 23.34 15.36 -5.94
CA ASP A 11 23.43 13.91 -6.19
C ASP A 11 22.31 13.14 -5.48
N ARG A 12 21.61 13.79 -4.53
CA ARG A 12 20.63 13.17 -3.64
C ARG A 12 19.51 12.47 -4.41
N ALA A 13 18.98 13.10 -5.46
CA ALA A 13 17.86 12.53 -6.22
C ALA A 13 18.25 11.18 -6.87
N ALA A 14 19.38 11.15 -7.58
CA ALA A 14 19.86 9.92 -8.23
C ALA A 14 20.15 8.80 -7.22
N VAL A 15 20.72 9.14 -6.07
CA VAL A 15 20.99 8.18 -5.00
C VAL A 15 19.70 7.61 -4.41
N LEU A 16 18.71 8.47 -4.12
CA LEU A 16 17.42 8.04 -3.60
C LEU A 16 16.64 7.19 -4.60
N ASP A 17 16.69 7.53 -5.89
CA ASP A 17 16.06 6.73 -6.93
C ASP A 17 16.71 5.36 -7.07
N HIS A 18 18.05 5.29 -7.06
CA HIS A 18 18.76 4.02 -7.08
C HIS A 18 18.40 3.17 -5.85
N GLN A 19 18.37 3.76 -4.65
CA GLN A 19 17.95 3.07 -3.44
C GLN A 19 16.50 2.61 -3.49
N ARG A 20 15.58 3.41 -4.06
CA ARG A 20 14.18 3.06 -4.26
C ARG A 20 14.05 1.84 -5.17
N ILE A 21 14.78 1.82 -6.30
CA ILE A 21 14.83 0.67 -7.21
C ILE A 21 15.35 -0.58 -6.49
N LEU A 22 16.44 -0.48 -5.75
CA LEU A 22 16.99 -1.61 -4.99
C LEU A 22 16.02 -2.12 -3.91
N LYS A 23 15.28 -1.23 -3.25
CA LYS A 23 14.24 -1.61 -2.27
C LYS A 23 13.10 -2.38 -2.94
N MET A 24 12.62 -1.90 -4.09
CA MET A 24 11.55 -2.57 -4.85
C MET A 24 11.99 -3.93 -5.40
N ALA A 25 13.26 -4.09 -5.78
CA ALA A 25 13.80 -5.34 -6.33
C ALA A 25 13.89 -6.50 -5.31
N ARG A 26 13.65 -6.25 -4.01
CA ARG A 26 13.81 -7.27 -2.96
C ARG A 26 12.77 -8.38 -2.99
N SER A 27 11.56 -8.10 -3.44
CA SER A 27 10.47 -9.09 -3.51
C SER A 27 9.30 -8.56 -4.33
N ALA A 28 8.39 -9.45 -4.74
CA ALA A 28 7.14 -9.05 -5.39
C ALA A 28 6.32 -8.10 -4.50
N HIS A 29 6.25 -8.37 -3.19
CA HIS A 29 5.57 -7.47 -2.24
C HIS A 29 6.22 -6.08 -2.19
N ALA A 30 7.55 -6.01 -2.15
CA ALA A 30 8.28 -4.74 -2.16
C ALA A 30 8.07 -3.95 -3.45
N PHE A 31 8.00 -4.63 -4.60
CA PHE A 31 7.68 -4.02 -5.89
C PHE A 31 6.25 -3.47 -5.91
N VAL A 32 5.26 -4.28 -5.53
CA VAL A 32 3.84 -3.90 -5.51
C VAL A 32 3.62 -2.66 -4.64
N ARG A 33 4.15 -2.64 -3.42
CA ARG A 33 3.97 -1.50 -2.52
C ARG A 33 4.77 -0.26 -2.92
N GLY A 34 5.85 -0.42 -3.68
CA GLY A 34 6.73 0.69 -4.07
C GLY A 34 6.38 1.34 -5.41
N ASN A 35 5.39 0.81 -6.13
CA ASN A 35 5.09 1.21 -7.50
C ASN A 35 3.63 1.63 -7.68
N THR A 36 3.28 2.76 -7.05
CA THR A 36 1.93 3.35 -7.10
C THR A 36 1.45 3.65 -8.51
N LEU A 37 2.32 4.22 -9.35
CA LEU A 37 1.99 4.55 -10.73
C LEU A 37 1.54 3.31 -11.52
N LYS A 38 2.31 2.21 -11.48
CA LYS A 38 1.94 0.98 -12.22
C LYS A 38 0.63 0.36 -11.75
N PHE A 39 0.29 0.50 -10.46
CA PHE A 39 -1.00 0.05 -9.95
C PHE A 39 -2.15 0.84 -10.57
N TYR A 40 -2.06 2.17 -10.63
CA TYR A 40 -3.11 2.98 -11.25
C TYR A 40 -3.17 2.83 -12.77
N GLU A 41 -2.03 2.66 -13.46
CA GLU A 41 -2.02 2.29 -14.88
C GLU A 41 -2.76 0.97 -15.14
N TRP A 42 -2.56 -0.03 -14.26
CA TRP A 42 -3.29 -1.30 -14.33
C TRP A 42 -4.79 -1.11 -14.06
N LEU A 43 -5.13 -0.32 -13.06
CA LEU A 43 -6.51 -0.02 -12.67
C LEU A 43 -7.28 0.69 -13.79
N ASP A 44 -6.66 1.69 -14.42
CA ASP A 44 -7.21 2.44 -15.56
C ASP A 44 -7.38 1.58 -16.82
N GLY A 45 -6.58 0.51 -16.93
CA GLY A 45 -6.69 -0.48 -18.01
C GLY A 45 -7.82 -1.49 -17.84
N LEU A 46 -8.49 -1.53 -16.68
CA LEU A 46 -9.61 -2.44 -16.45
C LEU A 46 -10.85 -2.00 -17.25
N PRO A 47 -11.63 -2.94 -17.80
CA PRO A 47 -12.94 -2.61 -18.38
C PRO A 47 -13.82 -1.88 -17.37
N ARG A 48 -14.59 -0.89 -17.84
CA ARG A 48 -15.58 -0.20 -16.99
C ARG A 48 -16.53 -1.22 -16.34
N GLY A 49 -16.83 -1.02 -15.07
CA GLY A 49 -17.68 -1.92 -14.28
C GLY A 49 -16.98 -3.17 -13.74
N THR A 50 -15.67 -3.35 -13.95
CA THR A 50 -14.90 -4.44 -13.31
C THR A 50 -14.89 -4.31 -11.79
N LEU A 51 -14.84 -3.07 -11.28
CA LEU A 51 -14.88 -2.76 -9.86
C LEU A 51 -16.21 -2.11 -9.49
N PRO A 52 -16.72 -2.32 -8.27
CA PRO A 52 -17.86 -1.59 -7.75
C PRO A 52 -17.63 -0.07 -7.79
N GLU A 53 -18.65 0.65 -8.24
CA GLU A 53 -18.69 2.11 -8.16
C GLU A 53 -19.03 2.55 -6.74
N GLY A 54 -18.33 3.57 -6.25
CA GLY A 54 -18.54 4.16 -4.93
C GLY A 54 -18.57 5.68 -5.00
N PRO A 55 -19.05 6.36 -3.94
CA PRO A 55 -19.04 7.81 -3.90
C PRO A 55 -17.61 8.36 -3.93
N PRO A 56 -17.39 9.56 -4.49
CA PRO A 56 -16.10 10.22 -4.42
C PRO A 56 -15.80 10.60 -2.97
N VAL A 57 -14.77 10.00 -2.38
CA VAL A 57 -14.30 10.27 -1.01
C VAL A 57 -12.79 10.47 -1.00
N TRP A 58 -12.27 11.06 0.06
CA TRP A 58 -10.84 11.07 0.30
C TRP A 58 -10.35 9.65 0.56
N ILE A 59 -9.53 9.14 -0.35
CA ILE A 59 -8.82 7.86 -0.21
C ILE A 59 -7.35 8.12 0.13
N CYS A 60 -6.68 7.15 0.74
CA CYS A 60 -5.25 7.16 1.02
C CYS A 60 -4.44 7.26 -0.28
N GLY A 61 -4.91 6.63 -1.36
CA GLY A 61 -4.25 6.67 -2.67
C GLY A 61 -3.06 5.71 -2.77
N ASP A 62 -2.37 5.47 -1.64
CA ASP A 62 -1.30 4.48 -1.49
C ASP A 62 -1.59 3.46 -0.36
N CYS A 63 -2.84 3.00 -0.25
CA CYS A 63 -3.21 2.06 0.81
C CYS A 63 -2.54 0.69 0.63
N HIS A 64 -1.55 0.38 1.49
CA HIS A 64 -0.82 -0.89 1.46
C HIS A 64 -0.42 -1.32 2.89
N LEU A 65 -0.07 -2.59 3.10
CA LEU A 65 0.20 -3.15 4.44
C LEU A 65 1.21 -2.31 5.25
N GLY A 66 2.26 -1.79 4.62
CA GLY A 66 3.26 -0.96 5.31
C GLY A 66 2.78 0.41 5.79
N ASN A 67 1.61 0.86 5.33
CA ASN A 67 0.99 2.13 5.74
C ASN A 67 0.01 1.92 6.89
N LEU A 68 -0.27 0.67 7.25
CA LEU A 68 -1.02 0.31 8.44
C LEU A 68 -0.11 0.21 9.67
N GLY A 69 -0.69 0.48 10.82
CA GLY A 69 -0.23 -0.09 12.08
C GLY A 69 -0.59 0.78 13.28
N PRO A 70 0.04 0.50 14.43
CA PRO A 70 -0.44 1.02 15.70
C PRO A 70 -0.22 2.53 15.78
N LEU A 71 -1.29 3.24 16.15
CA LEU A 71 -1.25 4.63 16.59
C LEU A 71 -1.93 4.73 17.95
N ALA A 72 -1.29 5.45 18.87
CA ALA A 72 -1.86 5.79 20.16
C ALA A 72 -2.69 7.08 20.05
N ASP A 73 -3.89 7.09 20.62
CA ASP A 73 -4.66 8.32 20.81
C ASP A 73 -4.13 9.14 22.01
N ALA A 74 -4.75 10.29 22.26
CA ALA A 74 -4.35 11.20 23.33
C ALA A 74 -4.47 10.57 24.73
N GLU A 75 -5.34 9.56 24.87
CA GLU A 75 -5.57 8.81 26.09
C GLU A 75 -4.67 7.55 26.20
N GLY A 76 -3.83 7.30 25.20
CA GLY A 76 -2.90 6.17 25.15
C GLY A 76 -3.52 4.85 24.68
N ARG A 77 -4.75 4.86 24.14
CA ARG A 77 -5.34 3.67 23.50
C ARG A 77 -4.73 3.48 22.13
N VAL A 78 -4.37 2.24 21.80
CA VAL A 78 -3.67 1.90 20.56
C VAL A 78 -4.62 1.18 19.62
N ASP A 79 -4.83 1.77 18.44
CA ASP A 79 -5.59 1.19 17.34
C ASP A 79 -4.73 1.06 16.08
N ILE A 80 -5.14 0.16 15.18
CA ILE A 80 -4.53 0.05 13.85
C ILE A 80 -5.12 1.12 12.95
N GLN A 81 -4.27 2.01 12.44
CA GLN A 81 -4.68 3.11 11.56
C GLN A 81 -3.82 3.17 10.30
N ILE A 82 -4.31 3.91 9.30
CA ILE A 82 -3.54 4.35 8.14
C ILE A 82 -2.69 5.54 8.57
N ARG A 83 -1.37 5.48 8.34
CA ARG A 83 -0.43 6.51 8.80
C ARG A 83 0.06 7.46 7.72
N ASP A 84 0.04 7.04 6.45
CA ASP A 84 0.63 7.80 5.35
C ASP A 84 -0.47 8.35 4.46
N LEU A 85 -0.56 9.67 4.38
CA LEU A 85 -1.63 10.43 3.73
C LEU A 85 -1.08 11.47 2.76
N ASP A 86 0.18 11.37 2.35
CA ASP A 86 0.81 12.30 1.40
C ASP A 86 0.30 12.14 -0.04
N GLN A 87 -0.25 10.97 -0.36
CA GLN A 87 -0.81 10.61 -1.67
C GLN A 87 -2.36 10.63 -1.69
N THR A 88 -3.00 11.23 -0.69
CA THR A 88 -4.46 11.27 -0.63
C THR A 88 -5.08 12.02 -1.80
N VAL A 89 -6.16 11.48 -2.34
CA VAL A 89 -6.90 12.05 -3.47
C VAL A 89 -8.39 11.75 -3.30
N ILE A 90 -9.25 12.53 -3.96
CA ILE A 90 -10.68 12.20 -4.06
C ILE A 90 -10.84 11.10 -5.11
N GLY A 91 -11.37 9.95 -4.73
CA GLY A 91 -11.52 8.80 -5.61
C GLY A 91 -12.58 7.80 -5.15
N ASN A 92 -12.73 6.72 -5.91
CA ASN A 92 -13.59 5.60 -5.55
C ASN A 92 -12.94 4.81 -4.39
N PRO A 93 -13.63 4.58 -3.25
CA PRO A 93 -13.06 3.89 -2.09
C PRO A 93 -12.55 2.47 -2.40
N THR A 94 -13.10 1.82 -3.44
CA THR A 94 -12.65 0.50 -3.90
C THR A 94 -11.17 0.49 -4.28
N HIS A 95 -10.60 1.62 -4.70
CA HIS A 95 -9.18 1.70 -5.10
C HIS A 95 -8.25 1.34 -3.93
N ASP A 96 -8.50 1.88 -2.73
CA ASP A 96 -7.72 1.58 -1.53
C ASP A 96 -7.91 0.13 -1.09
N LEU A 97 -9.12 -0.42 -1.19
CA LEU A 97 -9.41 -1.81 -0.84
C LEU A 97 -8.67 -2.79 -1.76
N VAL A 98 -8.69 -2.55 -3.07
CA VAL A 98 -7.99 -3.38 -4.05
C VAL A 98 -6.48 -3.27 -3.85
N ARG A 99 -5.97 -2.06 -3.60
CA ARG A 99 -4.54 -1.84 -3.37
C ARG A 99 -4.06 -2.54 -2.09
N LEU A 100 -4.80 -2.40 -1.00
CA LEU A 100 -4.49 -3.05 0.28
C LEU A 100 -4.58 -4.57 0.14
N GLY A 101 -5.62 -5.09 -0.52
CA GLY A 101 -5.79 -6.51 -0.78
C GLY A 101 -4.63 -7.09 -1.60
N LEU A 102 -4.20 -6.40 -2.66
CA LEU A 102 -3.03 -6.79 -3.44
C LEU A 102 -1.75 -6.79 -2.59
N SER A 103 -1.59 -5.80 -1.70
CA SER A 103 -0.48 -5.73 -0.75
C SER A 103 -0.46 -6.91 0.23
N LEU A 104 -1.61 -7.25 0.81
CA LEU A 104 -1.76 -8.40 1.71
C LEU A 104 -1.50 -9.72 0.99
N ALA A 105 -2.07 -9.92 -0.19
CA ALA A 105 -1.90 -11.15 -0.96
C ALA A 105 -0.44 -11.36 -1.39
N SER A 106 0.24 -10.30 -1.81
CA SER A 106 1.66 -10.36 -2.16
C SER A 106 2.56 -10.60 -0.94
N ALA A 107 2.24 -10.03 0.22
CA ALA A 107 2.95 -10.29 1.48
C ALA A 107 2.79 -11.75 1.94
N ALA A 108 1.56 -12.25 1.92
CA ALA A 108 1.22 -13.62 2.29
C ALA A 108 1.93 -14.64 1.38
N ARG A 109 1.90 -14.41 0.06
CA ARG A 109 2.66 -15.22 -0.90
C ARG A 109 4.17 -15.17 -0.66
N GLY A 110 4.73 -13.99 -0.37
CA GLY A 110 6.15 -13.84 -0.05
C GLY A 110 6.58 -14.48 1.27
N SER A 111 5.62 -14.87 2.11
CA SER A 111 5.82 -15.56 3.39
C SER A 111 5.42 -17.04 3.31
N ASP A 112 5.21 -17.58 2.12
CA ASP A 112 4.80 -18.97 1.85
C ASP A 112 3.54 -19.41 2.62
N LEU A 113 2.62 -18.47 2.89
CA LEU A 113 1.36 -18.79 3.55
C LEU A 113 0.44 -19.57 2.59
N PRO A 114 -0.31 -20.57 3.11
CA PRO A 114 -1.28 -21.31 2.30
C PRO A 114 -2.33 -20.38 1.68
N GLY A 115 -2.80 -20.70 0.48
CA GLY A 115 -3.80 -19.89 -0.22
C GLY A 115 -5.09 -19.66 0.58
N VAL A 116 -5.50 -20.64 1.40
CA VAL A 116 -6.64 -20.49 2.32
C VAL A 116 -6.42 -19.42 3.39
N VAL A 117 -5.18 -19.24 3.86
CA VAL A 117 -4.83 -18.18 4.81
C VAL A 117 -4.91 -16.83 4.12
N THR A 118 -4.35 -16.71 2.91
CA THR A 118 -4.47 -15.48 2.09
C THR A 118 -5.93 -15.12 1.83
N ALA A 119 -6.76 -16.08 1.43
CA ALA A 119 -8.18 -15.86 1.19
C ALA A 119 -8.90 -15.35 2.46
N ARG A 120 -8.63 -15.97 3.60
CA ARG A 120 -9.19 -15.56 4.89
C ARG A 120 -8.74 -14.14 5.27
N MET A 121 -7.47 -13.79 5.08
CA MET A 121 -6.98 -12.43 5.35
C MET A 121 -7.72 -11.38 4.52
N LEU A 122 -7.96 -11.66 3.23
CA LEU A 122 -8.72 -10.76 2.36
C LEU A 122 -10.19 -10.68 2.74
N GLU A 123 -10.81 -11.80 3.13
CA GLU A 123 -12.19 -11.81 3.62
C GLU A 123 -12.33 -10.96 4.88
N GLU A 124 -11.46 -11.15 5.87
CA GLU A 124 -11.50 -10.38 7.12
C GLU A 124 -11.22 -8.89 6.88
N MET A 125 -10.35 -8.55 5.92
CA MET A 125 -10.13 -7.15 5.52
C MET A 125 -11.42 -6.51 5.00
N VAL A 126 -12.11 -7.17 4.06
CA VAL A 126 -13.37 -6.64 3.49
C VAL A 126 -14.49 -6.63 4.53
N ARG A 127 -14.56 -7.66 5.37
CA ARG A 127 -15.52 -7.74 6.48
C ARG A 127 -15.31 -6.60 7.47
N GLY A 128 -14.07 -6.33 7.87
CA GLY A 128 -13.73 -5.21 8.75
C GLY A 128 -14.08 -3.85 8.15
N TYR A 129 -13.81 -3.67 6.85
CA TYR A 129 -14.24 -2.46 6.15
C TYR A 129 -15.76 -2.28 6.15
N ALA A 130 -16.51 -3.35 5.85
CA ALA A 130 -17.97 -3.30 5.87
C ALA A 130 -18.53 -2.98 7.27
N GLN A 131 -17.98 -3.59 8.32
CA GLN A 131 -18.37 -3.31 9.71
C GLN A 131 -18.08 -1.85 10.11
N GLY A 132 -17.01 -1.25 9.58
CA GLY A 132 -16.67 0.14 9.84
C GLY A 132 -17.66 1.16 9.24
N LEU A 133 -18.51 0.73 8.29
CA LEU A 133 -19.49 1.60 7.64
C LEU A 133 -20.85 1.66 8.38
N GLY A 134 -21.12 0.72 9.30
CA GLY A 134 -22.41 0.61 10.01
C GLY A 134 -23.25 -0.57 9.56
#